data_AF-A0A2B7Z029-F1
#
_entry.id   AF-A0A2B7Z029-F1
#
_cell.length_a   1.000
_cell.length_b   1.000
_cell.length_c   1.000
_cell.angle_alpha   90.00
_cell.angle_beta   90.00
_cell.angle_gamma   90.00
#
_symmetry.space_group_name_H-M   'P 1'
#
loop_
_entity.id
_entity.type
_entity.pdbx_description
1 polymer ?
#
loop_
_entity_poly.entity_id
_entity_poly.type
_entity_poly.pdbx_seq_one_letter_code
_entity_poly.pdbx_strand_id
1 'polypeptide(L)'
;MPTPTPPILAPYTSSSSSPAQSLTLITSVLGATSNWLVLRILCDALSAGEYEGWGGAAVGGRGAARGRKVVLVSFLRSWEFWRGEARRAGLDLARFSNEGSFVFVDGLSELFSGATSAPSAAALPIRSAPPVSSRQPAVTRLPAEQQQQQQQRAATPAATRKLHWSTKGGLDAVERDIISAIEERNPNVPADEVSAENDTLLIVDQPDLLLAATGAGQGVGAAEMGEFIMGLRQHSHSTIVTVSADAPLIHNSSPTERQPTPLETEHAALVVGLAHQARMVMQLRGLDTGVARDVSGVLRISKGGGWVARRVEDKNSSSGGDGHGDLEEREVLYFIQADGAVRVFGRGEMR
;
A
#
# COMPACT_ATOMS: atom_id res chain seq x y z
N MET A 1 -12.46 17.99 8.18
CA MET A 1 -12.32 18.12 6.72
C MET A 1 -10.93 17.65 6.34
N PRO A 2 -10.80 16.72 5.39
CA PRO A 2 -9.52 16.24 4.93
C PRO A 2 -8.70 17.37 4.30
N THR A 3 -7.38 17.35 4.48
CA THR A 3 -6.52 18.37 3.85
C THR A 3 -6.64 18.27 2.33
N PRO A 4 -6.89 19.35 1.58
CA PRO A 4 -7.01 19.30 0.12
C PRO A 4 -5.73 18.78 -0.52
N THR A 5 -5.87 18.02 -1.59
CA THR A 5 -4.74 17.50 -2.38
C THR A 5 -3.99 18.64 -3.05
N PRO A 6 -2.66 18.73 -2.89
CA PRO A 6 -1.88 19.73 -3.61
C PRO A 6 -2.21 19.66 -5.10
N PRO A 7 -2.54 20.78 -5.77
CA PRO A 7 -2.95 20.77 -7.18
C PRO A 7 -1.94 20.06 -8.10
N ILE A 8 -0.65 20.14 -7.76
CA ILE A 8 0.43 19.45 -8.46
C ILE A 8 0.35 17.93 -8.40
N LEU A 9 -0.29 17.36 -7.37
CA LEU A 9 -0.48 15.92 -7.21
C LEU A 9 -1.82 15.41 -7.70
N ALA A 10 -2.83 16.28 -7.78
CA ALA A 10 -4.19 15.90 -8.10
C ALA A 10 -4.33 15.02 -9.37
N PRO A 11 -3.61 15.28 -10.49
CA PRO A 11 -3.69 14.43 -11.68
C PRO A 11 -3.19 13.00 -11.48
N TYR A 12 -2.32 12.79 -10.49
CA TYR A 12 -1.65 11.51 -10.25
C TYR A 12 -2.31 10.68 -9.16
N THR A 13 -3.00 11.33 -8.21
CA THR A 13 -3.72 10.66 -7.12
C THR A 13 -5.20 10.45 -7.42
N SER A 14 -5.76 11.21 -8.37
CA SER A 14 -7.14 11.04 -8.83
C SER A 14 -7.30 9.74 -9.62
N SER A 15 -7.75 8.69 -8.94
CA SER A 15 -7.90 7.37 -9.57
C SER A 15 -8.99 7.33 -10.64
N SER A 16 -9.91 8.31 -10.68
CA SER A 16 -11.00 8.41 -11.68
C SER A 16 -10.51 8.54 -13.13
N SER A 17 -9.27 8.98 -13.34
CA SER A 17 -8.67 9.13 -14.67
C SER A 17 -7.80 7.93 -15.10
N SER A 18 -7.68 6.90 -14.27
CA SER A 18 -6.83 5.75 -14.57
C SER A 18 -7.55 4.78 -15.52
N PRO A 19 -6.88 4.19 -16.52
CA PRO A 19 -7.48 3.13 -17.34
C PRO A 19 -7.88 1.91 -16.52
N ALA A 20 -8.79 1.11 -17.05
CA ALA A 20 -9.16 -0.19 -16.48
C ALA A 20 -7.93 -1.09 -16.30
N GLN A 21 -7.92 -1.81 -15.18
CA GLN A 21 -6.86 -2.72 -14.74
C GLN A 21 -5.45 -2.10 -14.71
N SER A 22 -5.35 -0.78 -14.53
CA SER A 22 -4.06 -0.07 -14.47
C SER A 22 -3.27 -0.42 -13.21
N LEU A 23 -1.93 -0.43 -13.33
CA LEU A 23 -1.00 -0.59 -12.21
C LEU A 23 -0.24 0.72 -11.97
N THR A 24 -0.24 1.21 -10.74
CA THR A 24 0.67 2.25 -10.26
C THR A 24 1.64 1.64 -9.26
N LEU A 25 2.93 1.80 -9.51
CA LEU A 25 3.97 1.35 -8.58
C LEU A 25 4.44 2.54 -7.74
N ILE A 26 4.37 2.41 -6.42
CA ILE A 26 5.00 3.35 -5.49
C ILE A 26 6.23 2.66 -4.90
N THR A 27 7.41 3.27 -5.09
CA THR A 27 8.66 2.81 -4.47
C THR A 27 9.05 3.77 -3.36
N SER A 28 9.52 3.23 -2.24
CA SER A 28 9.94 4.02 -1.07
C SER A 28 11.19 3.47 -0.43
N VAL A 29 11.92 4.32 0.27
CA VAL A 29 13.10 3.92 1.09
C VAL A 29 12.79 4.16 2.56
N LEU A 30 13.57 3.56 3.46
CA LEU A 30 13.36 3.66 4.91
C LEU A 30 13.28 5.12 5.40
N GLY A 31 14.08 6.02 4.82
CA GLY A 31 14.07 7.44 5.15
C GLY A 31 12.95 8.27 4.51
N ALA A 32 12.19 7.69 3.57
CA ALA A 32 11.17 8.37 2.78
C ALA A 32 10.00 7.41 2.48
N THR A 33 9.15 7.16 3.49
CA THR A 33 8.06 6.17 3.43
C THR A 33 6.88 6.62 2.56
N SER A 34 6.16 5.66 1.97
CA SER A 34 4.97 5.87 1.11
C SER A 34 3.65 6.16 1.84
N ASN A 35 3.59 6.00 3.17
CA ASN A 35 2.35 6.07 3.93
C ASN A 35 1.54 7.34 3.68
N TRP A 36 2.20 8.50 3.67
CA TRP A 36 1.55 9.79 3.48
C TRP A 36 0.89 9.91 2.11
N LEU A 37 1.50 9.30 1.09
CA LEU A 37 1.00 9.30 -0.29
C LEU A 37 -0.16 8.33 -0.43
N VAL A 38 -0.09 7.16 0.20
CA VAL A 38 -1.23 6.24 0.30
C VAL A 38 -2.42 6.90 1.00
N LEU A 39 -2.21 7.56 2.14
CA LEU A 39 -3.26 8.31 2.84
C LEU A 39 -3.87 9.41 1.98
N ARG A 40 -3.04 10.09 1.18
CA ARG A 40 -3.50 11.10 0.23
C ARG A 40 -4.43 10.50 -0.82
N ILE A 41 -4.02 9.38 -1.42
CA ILE A 41 -4.81 8.64 -2.40
C ILE A 41 -6.12 8.14 -1.77
N LEU A 42 -6.08 7.64 -0.52
CA LEU A 42 -7.28 7.24 0.22
C LEU A 42 -8.23 8.43 0.42
N CYS A 43 -7.70 9.60 0.79
CA CYS A 43 -8.50 10.81 0.94
C CYS A 43 -9.17 11.19 -0.39
N ASP A 44 -8.44 11.18 -1.50
CA ASP A 44 -9.00 11.52 -2.81
C ASP A 44 -10.07 10.52 -3.26
N ALA A 45 -9.79 9.22 -3.12
CA ALA A 45 -10.70 8.15 -3.54
C ALA A 45 -12.01 8.13 -2.74
N LEU A 46 -11.95 8.35 -1.42
CA LEU A 46 -13.12 8.27 -0.54
C LEU A 46 -13.87 9.60 -0.42
N SER A 47 -13.19 10.74 -0.56
CA SER A 47 -13.83 12.07 -0.49
C SER A 47 -14.50 12.47 -1.81
N ALA A 48 -14.10 11.89 -2.94
CA ALA A 48 -14.72 12.17 -4.24
C ALA A 48 -16.24 11.92 -4.25
N GLY A 49 -16.74 10.99 -3.42
CA GLY A 49 -18.17 10.74 -3.24
C GLY A 49 -18.91 11.73 -2.32
N GLU A 50 -18.19 12.52 -1.50
CA GLU A 50 -18.82 13.43 -0.52
C GLU A 50 -19.15 14.81 -1.13
N TYR A 51 -18.35 15.30 -2.07
CA TYR A 51 -18.51 16.66 -2.62
C TYR A 51 -19.72 16.84 -3.54
N GLU A 52 -20.26 15.78 -4.15
CA GLU A 52 -21.49 15.86 -4.94
C GLU A 52 -22.77 16.03 -4.09
N GLY A 53 -22.69 15.79 -2.78
CA GLY A 53 -23.84 15.89 -1.87
C GLY A 53 -24.31 17.32 -1.57
N TRP A 54 -23.51 18.34 -1.88
CA TRP A 54 -23.79 19.71 -1.44
C TRP A 54 -23.77 20.81 -2.53
N GLY A 55 -23.49 20.48 -3.79
CA GLY A 55 -23.40 21.51 -4.84
C GLY A 55 -23.59 20.99 -6.25
N GLY A 56 -24.79 21.21 -6.80
CA GLY A 56 -25.02 21.28 -8.24
C GLY A 56 -25.35 19.95 -8.91
N ALA A 57 -26.64 19.73 -9.17
CA ALA A 57 -27.08 18.83 -10.22
C ALA A 57 -26.46 19.30 -11.55
N ALA A 58 -25.39 18.64 -11.99
CA ALA A 58 -24.90 18.77 -13.35
C ALA A 58 -25.99 18.22 -14.28
N VAL A 59 -26.65 19.14 -14.99
CA VAL A 59 -27.62 18.82 -16.03
C VAL A 59 -26.86 18.19 -17.20
N GLY A 60 -26.93 16.86 -17.31
CA GLY A 60 -26.54 16.15 -18.53
C GLY A 60 -25.88 14.79 -18.33
N GLY A 61 -26.69 13.75 -18.13
CA GLY A 61 -26.47 12.44 -18.77
C GLY A 61 -25.45 11.45 -18.16
N ARG A 62 -26.02 10.43 -17.49
CA ARG A 62 -25.50 9.08 -17.17
C ARG A 62 -24.49 8.95 -16.03
N GLY A 63 -25.03 8.46 -14.91
CA GLY A 63 -24.30 7.83 -13.82
C GLY A 63 -24.10 8.79 -12.65
N ALA A 64 -24.93 8.69 -11.62
CA ALA A 64 -24.55 9.21 -10.31
C ALA A 64 -23.17 8.63 -9.99
N ALA A 65 -22.16 9.49 -9.81
CA ALA A 65 -20.80 9.05 -9.51
C ALA A 65 -20.83 8.38 -8.14
N ARG A 66 -21.08 7.07 -8.11
CA ARG A 66 -21.03 6.27 -6.90
C ARG A 66 -19.61 6.46 -6.33
N GLY A 67 -19.53 6.81 -5.06
CA GLY A 67 -18.25 6.91 -4.36
C GLY A 67 -17.44 5.62 -4.58
N ARG A 68 -16.16 5.79 -4.88
CA ARG A 68 -15.28 4.69 -5.25
C ARG A 68 -15.11 3.72 -4.09
N LYS A 69 -15.13 2.41 -4.39
CA LYS A 69 -14.81 1.38 -3.39
C LYS A 69 -13.31 1.20 -3.29
N VAL A 70 -12.81 1.09 -2.07
CA VAL A 70 -11.38 0.95 -1.81
C VAL A 70 -11.12 -0.29 -0.96
N VAL A 71 -10.19 -1.12 -1.41
CA VAL A 71 -9.65 -2.25 -0.65
C VAL A 71 -8.19 -1.96 -0.36
N LEU A 72 -7.85 -1.80 0.92
CA LEU A 72 -6.47 -1.66 1.37
C LEU A 72 -6.01 -2.97 2.00
N VAL A 73 -5.06 -3.63 1.35
CA VAL A 73 -4.33 -4.79 1.87
C VAL A 73 -3.00 -4.28 2.40
N SER A 74 -2.66 -4.56 3.65
CA SER A 74 -1.35 -4.17 4.20
C SER A 74 -0.66 -5.35 4.87
N PHE A 75 0.56 -5.62 4.43
CA PHE A 75 1.40 -6.69 4.96
C PHE A 75 2.34 -6.21 6.07
N LEU A 76 2.61 -4.91 6.17
CA LEU A 76 3.55 -4.36 7.16
C LEU A 76 2.89 -3.53 8.27
N ARG A 77 1.65 -3.07 8.10
CA ARG A 77 1.02 -2.10 9.02
C ARG A 77 -0.37 -2.55 9.44
N SER A 78 -0.69 -2.35 10.72
CA SER A 78 -1.99 -2.74 11.28
C SER A 78 -3.11 -1.76 10.92
N TRP A 79 -4.34 -2.21 11.16
CA TRP A 79 -5.54 -1.38 11.05
C TRP A 79 -5.44 -0.10 11.90
N GLU A 80 -4.93 -0.22 13.13
CA GLU A 80 -4.80 0.88 14.08
C GLU A 80 -3.85 1.96 13.55
N PHE A 81 -2.78 1.55 12.87
CA PHE A 81 -1.86 2.48 12.20
C PHE A 81 -2.60 3.30 11.15
N TRP A 82 -3.23 2.64 10.17
CA TRP A 82 -3.92 3.31 9.07
C TRP A 82 -5.10 4.16 9.56
N ARG A 83 -5.88 3.66 10.52
CA ARG A 83 -6.97 4.39 11.15
C ARG A 83 -6.48 5.63 11.89
N GLY A 84 -5.38 5.52 12.64
CA GLY A 84 -4.79 6.63 13.38
C GLY A 84 -4.29 7.74 12.44
N GLU A 85 -3.51 7.36 11.42
CA GLU A 85 -2.93 8.32 10.47
C GLU A 85 -4.01 8.95 9.56
N ALA A 86 -5.00 8.18 9.11
CA ALA A 86 -6.13 8.73 8.37
C ALA A 86 -6.94 9.74 9.21
N ARG A 87 -7.15 9.45 10.50
CA ARG A 87 -7.85 10.38 11.41
C ARG A 87 -7.10 11.70 11.55
N ARG A 88 -5.77 11.68 11.59
CA ARG A 88 -4.93 12.88 11.60
C ARG A 88 -5.05 13.67 10.29
N ALA A 89 -5.17 12.97 9.17
CA ALA A 89 -5.42 13.56 7.86
C ALA A 89 -6.88 14.04 7.66
N GLY A 90 -7.76 13.85 8.66
CA GLY A 90 -9.16 14.28 8.61
C GLY A 90 -10.13 13.29 7.96
N LEU A 91 -9.72 12.02 7.82
CA LEU A 91 -10.47 10.93 7.20
C LEU A 91 -10.86 9.87 8.24
N ASP A 92 -12.14 9.51 8.34
CA ASP A 92 -12.60 8.45 9.24
C ASP A 92 -12.82 7.12 8.50
N LEU A 93 -11.78 6.30 8.41
CA LEU A 93 -11.85 4.99 7.75
C LEU A 93 -12.89 4.05 8.36
N ALA A 94 -13.20 4.18 9.65
CA ALA A 94 -14.20 3.33 10.29
C ALA A 94 -15.61 3.67 9.78
N ARG A 95 -15.88 4.96 9.53
CA ARG A 95 -17.12 5.42 8.90
C ARG A 95 -17.27 4.84 7.50
N PHE A 96 -16.27 4.99 6.64
CA PHE A 96 -16.31 4.45 5.26
C PHE A 96 -16.41 2.92 5.23
N SER A 97 -15.86 2.25 6.23
CA SER A 97 -16.02 0.79 6.32
C SER A 97 -17.44 0.36 6.70
N ASN A 98 -18.09 1.10 7.60
CA ASN A 98 -19.50 0.88 7.95
C ASN A 98 -20.44 1.22 6.77
N GLU A 99 -20.09 2.24 5.97
CA GLU A 99 -20.80 2.60 4.73
C GLU A 99 -20.56 1.60 3.59
N GLY A 100 -19.53 0.75 3.72
CA GLY A 100 -19.20 -0.29 2.75
C GLY A 100 -18.36 0.19 1.55
N SER A 101 -17.87 1.43 1.57
CA SER A 101 -16.97 1.97 0.55
C SER A 101 -15.49 1.68 0.83
N PHE A 102 -15.13 1.25 2.04
CA PHE A 102 -13.75 0.92 2.41
C PHE A 102 -13.61 -0.44 3.12
N VAL A 103 -12.58 -1.21 2.75
CA VAL A 103 -12.21 -2.47 3.42
C VAL A 103 -10.73 -2.46 3.75
N PHE A 104 -10.42 -2.92 4.98
CA PHE A 104 -9.07 -3.24 5.38
C PHE A 104 -8.85 -4.75 5.42
N VAL A 105 -7.80 -5.20 4.76
CA VAL A 105 -7.32 -6.58 4.76
C VAL A 105 -5.97 -6.62 5.47
N ASP A 106 -5.94 -7.26 6.64
CA ASP A 106 -4.79 -7.41 7.51
C ASP A 106 -3.94 -8.61 7.06
N GLY A 107 -2.82 -8.30 6.40
CA GLY A 107 -1.79 -9.26 6.00
C GLY A 107 -0.65 -9.38 7.00
N LEU A 108 -0.76 -8.79 8.20
CA LEU A 108 0.31 -8.75 9.21
C LEU A 108 0.02 -9.66 10.40
N SER A 109 -1.13 -9.48 11.06
CA SER A 109 -1.33 -9.98 12.44
C SER A 109 -1.43 -11.51 12.55
N GLU A 110 -2.09 -12.16 11.59
CA GLU A 110 -2.37 -13.60 11.65
C GLU A 110 -1.87 -14.37 10.42
N LEU A 111 -1.08 -13.71 9.56
CA LEU A 111 -0.60 -14.28 8.30
C LEU A 111 0.13 -15.61 8.53
N PHE A 112 1.09 -15.68 9.45
CA PHE A 112 1.85 -16.92 9.71
C PHE A 112 1.40 -17.69 10.96
N SER A 113 0.27 -17.31 11.58
CA SER A 113 -0.16 -17.90 12.87
C SER A 113 -0.55 -19.39 12.73
N GLY A 114 -1.12 -19.78 11.58
CA GLY A 114 -1.48 -21.17 11.27
C GLY A 114 -0.33 -22.09 10.85
N ALA A 115 0.88 -21.54 10.61
CA ALA A 115 2.02 -22.31 10.10
C ALA A 115 2.82 -23.04 11.20
N THR A 116 2.45 -22.89 12.48
CA THR A 116 3.14 -23.56 13.59
C THR A 116 2.63 -24.99 13.74
N SER A 117 3.17 -25.93 12.97
CA SER A 117 3.35 -27.28 13.50
C SER A 117 4.47 -27.20 14.54
N ALA A 118 4.15 -27.56 15.78
CA ALA A 118 5.10 -27.50 16.89
C ALA A 118 6.42 -28.24 16.54
N PRO A 119 7.60 -27.62 16.71
CA PRO A 119 8.82 -28.40 16.73
C PRO A 119 8.76 -29.30 17.98
N SER A 120 8.78 -30.62 17.77
CA SER A 120 9.09 -31.58 18.82
C SER A 120 10.39 -31.13 19.49
N ALA A 121 10.32 -30.86 20.80
CA ALA A 121 11.45 -30.43 21.60
C ALA A 121 12.51 -31.55 21.64
N ALA A 122 13.38 -31.59 20.64
CA ALA A 122 14.64 -32.31 20.71
C ALA A 122 15.59 -31.47 21.58
N ALA A 123 15.65 -31.81 22.87
CA ALA A 123 16.59 -31.24 23.82
C ALA A 123 18.02 -31.36 23.30
N LEU A 124 18.68 -30.23 23.08
CA LEU A 124 20.13 -30.18 22.85
C LEU A 124 20.85 -30.42 24.19
N PRO A 125 21.89 -31.27 24.25
CA PRO A 125 22.60 -31.53 25.49
C PRO A 125 23.47 -30.32 25.87
N ILE A 126 23.16 -29.70 27.01
CA ILE A 126 23.97 -28.66 27.65
C ILE A 126 25.29 -29.27 28.09
N ARG A 127 26.40 -28.83 27.49
CA ARG A 127 27.76 -29.09 28.00
C ARG A 127 28.02 -28.17 29.20
N SER A 128 28.33 -28.79 30.33
CA SER A 128 28.72 -28.20 31.61
C SER A 128 30.06 -27.48 31.56
N ALA A 129 30.12 -26.26 32.10
CA ALA A 129 31.36 -25.55 32.47
C ALA A 129 31.16 -24.75 33.79
N PRO A 130 32.23 -24.50 34.58
CA PRO A 130 32.18 -24.31 36.04
C PRO A 130 31.96 -22.85 36.50
N PRO A 131 31.71 -22.60 37.81
CA PRO A 131 31.15 -21.34 38.28
C PRO A 131 32.24 -20.28 38.53
N VAL A 132 32.01 -19.06 38.05
CA VAL A 132 32.74 -17.87 38.52
C VAL A 132 31.73 -16.95 39.20
N SER A 133 31.96 -16.77 40.50
CA SER A 133 31.20 -15.92 41.41
C SER A 133 31.41 -14.44 41.11
N SER A 134 30.35 -13.71 40.78
CA SER A 134 30.32 -12.25 40.87
C SER A 134 29.07 -11.77 41.61
N ARG A 135 29.37 -10.93 42.60
CA ARG A 135 28.52 -10.35 43.64
C ARG A 135 27.52 -9.36 43.02
N GLN A 136 26.21 -9.60 43.17
CA GLN A 136 25.18 -8.58 42.96
C GLN A 136 24.82 -7.90 44.28
N PRO A 137 24.63 -6.57 44.33
CA PRO A 137 23.92 -5.92 45.42
C PRO A 137 22.40 -6.01 45.20
N ALA A 138 21.70 -6.31 46.29
CA ALA A 138 20.26 -6.49 46.37
C ALA A 138 19.50 -5.18 46.11
N VAL A 139 18.48 -5.24 45.25
CA VAL A 139 17.41 -4.23 45.19
C VAL A 139 16.13 -4.87 45.71
N THR A 140 15.58 -4.20 46.72
CA THR A 140 14.43 -4.56 47.54
C THR A 140 13.16 -4.79 46.71
N ARG A 141 12.54 -5.96 46.90
CA ARG A 141 11.20 -6.30 46.41
C ARG A 141 10.14 -5.51 47.17
N LEU A 142 9.22 -4.87 46.45
CA LEU A 142 7.92 -4.45 46.99
C LEU A 142 6.85 -5.48 46.61
N PRO A 143 5.77 -5.63 47.41
CA PRO A 143 4.83 -6.74 47.27
C PRO A 143 3.85 -6.52 46.13
N ALA A 144 3.43 -7.64 45.55
CA ALA A 144 2.36 -7.74 44.57
C ALA A 144 1.02 -7.32 45.17
N GLU A 145 0.40 -6.29 44.59
CA GLU A 145 -1.04 -6.07 44.71
C GLU A 145 -1.72 -6.41 43.39
N GLN A 146 -2.80 -7.16 43.55
CA GLN A 146 -3.61 -7.80 42.54
C GLN A 146 -4.26 -6.75 41.62
N GLN A 147 -4.01 -6.87 40.32
CA GLN A 147 -4.95 -6.40 39.29
C GLN A 147 -5.24 -7.55 38.34
N GLN A 148 -6.01 -8.51 38.84
CA GLN A 148 -7.01 -9.18 38.02
C GLN A 148 -8.16 -8.19 37.82
N GLN A 149 -8.25 -7.57 36.66
CA GLN A 149 -9.50 -7.25 35.94
C GLN A 149 -9.21 -6.25 34.83
N GLN A 150 -9.03 -6.81 33.63
CA GLN A 150 -9.73 -6.45 32.39
C GLN A 150 -8.78 -6.75 31.23
N GLN A 151 -8.81 -8.02 30.80
CA GLN A 151 -8.74 -8.31 29.38
C GLN A 151 -9.90 -7.57 28.73
N GLN A 152 -9.69 -6.29 28.40
CA GLN A 152 -10.44 -5.63 27.36
C GLN A 152 -10.07 -6.35 26.08
N ARG A 153 -10.86 -7.39 25.79
CA ARG A 153 -11.11 -7.85 24.43
C ARG A 153 -11.72 -6.64 23.73
N ALA A 154 -10.86 -5.73 23.27
CA ALA A 154 -11.26 -4.65 22.39
C ALA A 154 -11.99 -5.34 21.25
N ALA A 155 -13.30 -5.14 21.17
CA ALA A 155 -14.09 -5.65 20.08
C ALA A 155 -13.46 -5.09 18.80
N THR A 156 -12.76 -5.93 18.06
CA THR A 156 -12.32 -5.62 16.72
C THR A 156 -13.58 -5.24 15.96
N PRO A 157 -13.70 -4.02 15.41
CA PRO A 157 -14.85 -3.69 14.59
C PRO A 157 -14.92 -4.71 13.46
N ALA A 158 -16.13 -5.07 13.04
CA ALA A 158 -16.45 -6.11 12.04
C ALA A 158 -15.91 -5.84 10.61
N ALA A 159 -14.89 -4.99 10.47
CA ALA A 159 -14.43 -4.36 9.26
C ALA A 159 -13.04 -4.83 8.78
N THR A 160 -12.30 -5.60 9.60
CA THR A 160 -10.95 -6.05 9.28
C THR A 160 -10.96 -7.54 8.93
N ARG A 161 -10.69 -7.88 7.67
CA ARG A 161 -10.46 -9.27 7.24
C ARG A 161 -9.00 -9.61 7.48
N LYS A 162 -8.71 -10.78 8.05
CA LYS A 162 -7.33 -11.23 8.27
C LYS A 162 -6.94 -12.27 7.24
N LEU A 163 -5.71 -12.17 6.74
CA LEU A 163 -5.14 -13.13 5.81
C LEU A 163 -4.42 -14.24 6.58
N HIS A 164 -4.39 -15.43 5.98
CA HIS A 164 -3.71 -16.58 6.53
C HIS A 164 -2.86 -17.27 5.46
N TRP A 165 -1.62 -17.57 5.82
CA TRP A 165 -0.69 -18.33 5.00
C TRP A 165 -0.98 -19.82 5.14
N SER A 166 -1.26 -20.47 4.01
CA SER A 166 -1.43 -21.92 3.95
C SER A 166 -0.17 -22.55 3.38
N THR A 167 0.42 -23.53 4.06
CA THR A 167 1.60 -24.24 3.54
C THR A 167 1.34 -25.04 2.27
N LYS A 168 0.07 -25.37 1.98
CA LYS A 168 -0.33 -26.09 0.76
C LYS A 168 -0.86 -25.18 -0.34
N GLY A 169 -1.33 -23.98 0.01
CA GLY A 169 -1.95 -23.03 -0.92
C GLY A 169 -1.16 -21.74 -1.09
N GLY A 170 -0.11 -21.52 -0.31
CA GLY A 170 0.80 -20.38 -0.34
C GLY A 170 0.14 -19.06 -0.73
N LEU A 171 0.61 -18.55 -1.86
CA LEU A 171 0.18 -17.28 -2.45
C LEU A 171 -1.25 -17.34 -3.00
N ASP A 172 -1.65 -18.47 -3.62
CA ASP A 172 -3.01 -18.67 -4.16
C ASP A 172 -4.09 -18.57 -3.08
N ALA A 173 -3.78 -18.97 -1.85
CA ALA A 173 -4.70 -18.83 -0.72
C ALA A 173 -4.91 -17.36 -0.33
N VAL A 174 -3.81 -16.62 -0.24
CA VAL A 174 -3.82 -15.18 0.03
C VAL A 174 -4.55 -14.43 -1.10
N GLU A 175 -4.30 -14.79 -2.35
CA GLU A 175 -4.95 -14.23 -3.53
C GLU A 175 -6.47 -14.40 -3.46
N ARG A 176 -6.93 -15.63 -3.22
CA ARG A 176 -8.35 -15.96 -3.12
C ARG A 176 -9.05 -15.19 -2.00
N ASP A 177 -8.39 -15.01 -0.86
CA ASP A 177 -8.93 -14.25 0.27
C ASP A 177 -9.07 -12.76 -0.06
N ILE A 178 -8.09 -12.17 -0.77
CA ILE A 178 -8.16 -10.78 -1.22
C ILE A 178 -9.24 -10.62 -2.30
N ILE A 179 -9.30 -11.52 -3.28
CA ILE A 179 -10.35 -11.52 -4.32
C ILE A 179 -11.74 -11.61 -3.69
N SER A 180 -11.93 -12.50 -2.73
CA SER A 180 -13.20 -12.61 -1.99
C SER A 180 -13.56 -11.28 -1.31
N ALA A 181 -12.59 -10.56 -0.73
CA ALA A 181 -12.83 -9.25 -0.12
C ALA A 181 -13.19 -8.16 -1.15
N ILE A 182 -12.65 -8.25 -2.38
CA ILE A 182 -13.00 -7.35 -3.49
C ILE A 182 -14.43 -7.65 -3.98
N GLU A 183 -14.77 -8.93 -4.19
CA GLU A 183 -16.06 -9.38 -4.72
C GLU A 183 -17.21 -9.15 -3.75
N GLU A 184 -17.01 -9.38 -2.45
CA GLU A 184 -18.01 -9.08 -1.39
C GLU A 184 -18.46 -7.61 -1.43
N ARG A 185 -17.61 -6.71 -1.95
CA ARG A 185 -17.91 -5.28 -2.07
C ARG A 185 -18.54 -4.91 -3.40
N ASN A 186 -18.54 -5.78 -4.39
CA ASN A 186 -19.25 -5.59 -5.65
C ASN A 186 -20.54 -6.44 -5.62
N PRO A 187 -21.63 -5.98 -4.98
CA PRO A 187 -22.87 -6.73 -5.00
C PRO A 187 -23.31 -6.91 -6.45
N ASN A 188 -23.51 -8.17 -6.85
CA ASN A 188 -23.93 -8.61 -8.18
C ASN A 188 -24.91 -7.61 -8.81
N VAL A 189 -24.40 -6.77 -9.71
CA VAL A 189 -25.24 -6.03 -10.64
C VAL A 189 -25.82 -7.10 -11.57
N PRO A 190 -27.16 -7.18 -11.72
CA PRO A 190 -27.78 -8.18 -12.58
C PRO A 190 -27.20 -8.07 -14.00
N ALA A 191 -26.98 -9.22 -14.63
CA ALA A 191 -26.29 -9.39 -15.91
C ALA A 191 -26.91 -8.63 -17.11
N ASP A 192 -28.05 -7.94 -16.92
CA ASP A 192 -28.72 -7.13 -17.93
C ASP A 192 -28.19 -5.68 -18.03
N GLU A 193 -27.35 -5.21 -17.08
CA GLU A 193 -26.64 -3.93 -17.17
C GLU A 193 -25.13 -4.16 -17.40
N VAL A 194 -24.76 -4.43 -18.66
CA VAL A 194 -23.39 -4.71 -19.15
C VAL A 194 -22.46 -3.47 -19.08
N SER A 195 -22.51 -2.65 -18.03
CA SER A 195 -21.65 -1.46 -17.92
C SER A 195 -21.30 -1.05 -16.47
N ALA A 196 -21.43 -1.94 -15.49
CA ALA A 196 -20.79 -1.72 -14.20
C ALA A 196 -19.33 -2.18 -14.29
N GLU A 197 -18.47 -1.35 -14.90
CA GLU A 197 -17.02 -1.53 -14.78
C GLU A 197 -16.68 -1.66 -13.28
N ASN A 198 -15.89 -2.68 -12.91
CA ASN A 198 -15.40 -2.85 -11.55
C ASN A 198 -14.73 -1.54 -11.13
N ASP A 199 -15.35 -0.74 -10.25
CA ASP A 199 -14.82 0.55 -9.83
C ASP A 199 -13.90 0.44 -8.59
N THR A 200 -13.51 -0.77 -8.21
CA THR A 200 -12.69 -0.99 -7.01
C THR A 200 -11.26 -0.51 -7.22
N LEU A 201 -10.80 0.39 -6.35
CA LEU A 201 -9.38 0.71 -6.18
C LEU A 201 -8.76 -0.26 -5.18
N LEU A 202 -7.78 -1.04 -5.64
CA LEU A 202 -7.00 -1.94 -4.79
C LEU A 202 -5.67 -1.26 -4.44
N ILE A 203 -5.34 -1.20 -3.15
CA ILE A 203 -4.04 -0.77 -2.65
C ILE A 203 -3.39 -1.94 -1.93
N VAL A 204 -2.21 -2.35 -2.38
CA VAL A 204 -1.42 -3.44 -1.79
C VAL A 204 -0.17 -2.83 -1.19
N ASP A 205 -0.14 -2.76 0.13
CA ASP A 205 0.94 -2.15 0.91
C ASP A 205 1.98 -3.19 1.34
N GLN A 206 3.18 -3.03 0.80
CA GLN A 206 4.39 -3.80 1.08
C GLN A 206 4.26 -5.33 0.93
N PRO A 207 3.77 -5.84 -0.22
CA PRO A 207 3.72 -7.28 -0.46
C PRO A 207 5.10 -7.92 -0.60
N ASP A 208 6.17 -7.13 -0.73
CA ASP A 208 7.57 -7.58 -0.66
C ASP A 208 7.92 -8.26 0.67
N LEU A 209 7.13 -8.06 1.73
CA LEU A 209 7.24 -8.86 2.96
C LEU A 209 7.00 -10.36 2.70
N LEU A 210 6.07 -10.72 1.81
CA LEU A 210 5.81 -12.12 1.47
C LEU A 210 7.07 -12.74 0.86
N LEU A 211 7.65 -12.07 -0.13
CA LEU A 211 8.90 -12.49 -0.77
C LEU A 211 10.02 -12.70 0.26
N ALA A 212 10.16 -11.79 1.23
CA ALA A 212 11.17 -11.89 2.27
C ALA A 212 10.89 -12.98 3.32
N ALA A 213 9.62 -13.20 3.67
CA ALA A 213 9.22 -14.12 4.74
C ALA A 213 9.13 -15.58 4.28
N THR A 214 8.79 -15.82 3.02
CA THR A 214 8.54 -17.18 2.48
C THR A 214 9.65 -17.61 1.53
N GLY A 215 10.05 -16.71 0.62
CA GLY A 215 11.12 -16.89 -0.35
C GLY A 215 11.07 -18.18 -1.17
N ALA A 216 12.20 -18.53 -1.79
CA ALA A 216 12.35 -19.74 -2.60
C ALA A 216 12.03 -21.04 -1.84
N GLY A 217 12.24 -21.07 -0.51
CA GLY A 217 11.95 -22.23 0.34
C GLY A 217 10.46 -22.59 0.42
N GLN A 218 9.58 -21.66 0.04
CA GLN A 218 8.12 -21.88 -0.07
C GLN A 218 7.62 -21.62 -1.49
N GLY A 219 8.51 -21.58 -2.49
CA GLY A 219 8.15 -21.37 -3.90
C GLY A 219 7.66 -19.96 -4.21
N VAL A 220 8.05 -18.94 -3.44
CA VAL A 220 7.69 -17.54 -3.70
C VAL A 220 8.92 -16.79 -4.19
N GLY A 221 8.99 -16.54 -5.50
CA GLY A 221 9.97 -15.67 -6.15
C GLY A 221 9.30 -14.45 -6.78
N ALA A 222 10.09 -13.69 -7.53
CA ALA A 222 9.64 -12.49 -8.24
C ALA A 222 8.56 -12.81 -9.28
N ALA A 223 8.68 -13.95 -9.96
CA ALA A 223 7.72 -14.38 -10.97
C ALA A 223 6.36 -14.70 -10.35
N GLU A 224 6.33 -15.49 -9.27
CA GLU A 224 5.10 -15.86 -8.57
C GLU A 224 4.43 -14.63 -7.94
N MET A 225 5.22 -13.72 -7.37
CA MET A 225 4.71 -12.43 -6.87
C MET A 225 4.15 -11.57 -8.01
N GLY A 226 4.75 -11.59 -9.19
CA GLY A 226 4.25 -10.91 -10.39
C GLY A 226 2.90 -11.46 -10.85
N GLU A 227 2.75 -12.78 -10.90
CA GLU A 227 1.49 -13.45 -11.24
C GLU A 227 0.41 -13.18 -10.20
N PHE A 228 0.75 -13.20 -8.91
CA PHE A 228 -0.16 -12.82 -7.84
C PHE A 228 -0.71 -11.40 -7.98
N ILE A 229 0.17 -10.41 -8.21
CA ILE A 229 -0.28 -9.04 -8.43
C ILE A 229 -1.12 -8.93 -9.71
N MET A 230 -0.79 -9.70 -10.75
CA MET A 230 -1.59 -9.76 -11.98
C MET A 230 -2.98 -10.34 -11.73
N GLY A 231 -3.10 -11.43 -10.98
CA GLY A 231 -4.37 -12.03 -10.58
C GLY A 231 -5.26 -11.04 -9.85
N LEU A 232 -4.72 -10.33 -8.86
CA LEU A 232 -5.45 -9.27 -8.15
C LEU A 232 -5.90 -8.11 -9.06
N ARG A 233 -5.08 -7.74 -10.05
CA ARG A 233 -5.42 -6.69 -11.02
C ARG A 233 -6.62 -7.06 -11.90
N GLN A 234 -6.83 -8.34 -12.18
CA GLN A 234 -7.98 -8.77 -13.00
C GLN A 234 -9.32 -8.46 -12.33
N HIS A 235 -9.36 -8.42 -11.00
CA HIS A 235 -10.56 -8.19 -10.20
C HIS A 235 -10.72 -6.72 -9.74
N SER A 236 -9.82 -5.81 -10.10
CA SER A 236 -9.88 -4.40 -9.68
C SER A 236 -9.80 -3.43 -10.86
N HIS A 237 -10.35 -2.22 -10.69
CA HIS A 237 -10.25 -1.17 -11.70
C HIS A 237 -8.81 -0.67 -11.86
N SER A 238 -8.16 -0.49 -10.73
CA SER A 238 -6.84 0.09 -10.63
C SER A 238 -6.19 -0.46 -9.39
N THR A 239 -4.91 -0.79 -9.51
CA THR A 239 -4.11 -1.36 -8.44
C THR A 239 -2.93 -0.45 -8.17
N ILE A 240 -2.70 -0.16 -6.90
CA ILE A 240 -1.53 0.56 -6.42
C ILE A 240 -0.73 -0.39 -5.56
N VAL A 241 0.54 -0.58 -5.88
CA VAL A 241 1.43 -1.43 -5.09
C VAL A 241 2.53 -0.56 -4.49
N THR A 242 2.73 -0.62 -3.17
CA THR A 242 3.89 -0.01 -2.51
C THR A 242 4.96 -1.08 -2.28
N VAL A 243 6.20 -0.81 -2.67
CA VAL A 243 7.34 -1.71 -2.41
C VAL A 243 8.54 -0.94 -1.88
N SER A 244 9.38 -1.63 -1.11
CA SER A 244 10.64 -1.08 -0.63
C SER A 244 11.67 -1.02 -1.76
N ALA A 245 12.47 0.04 -1.83
CA ALA A 245 13.49 0.27 -2.85
C ALA A 245 14.81 0.74 -2.22
N ASP A 246 15.10 0.28 -1.00
CA ASP A 246 16.34 0.57 -0.30
C ASP A 246 17.54 0.03 -1.10
N ALA A 247 18.65 0.79 -1.10
CA ALA A 247 19.87 0.44 -1.84
C ALA A 247 20.30 -1.05 -1.73
N PRO A 248 20.34 -1.69 -0.55
CA PRO A 248 20.68 -3.12 -0.46
C PRO A 248 19.71 -4.03 -1.21
N LEU A 249 18.45 -3.64 -1.43
CA LEU A 249 17.44 -4.49 -2.08
C LEU A 249 17.36 -4.29 -3.60
N ILE A 250 17.90 -3.19 -4.14
CA ILE A 250 17.81 -2.84 -5.57
C ILE A 250 19.15 -2.59 -6.25
N HIS A 251 20.27 -2.78 -5.55
CA HIS A 251 21.59 -2.61 -6.14
C HIS A 251 21.90 -3.72 -7.14
N ASN A 252 22.35 -3.32 -8.34
CA ASN A 252 23.10 -4.22 -9.20
C ASN A 252 24.48 -4.39 -8.56
N SER A 253 24.65 -5.47 -7.79
CA SER A 253 25.95 -5.88 -7.28
C SER A 253 26.97 -5.89 -8.41
N SER A 254 27.97 -5.00 -8.35
CA SER A 254 29.12 -5.08 -9.25
C SER A 254 29.80 -6.45 -9.04
N PRO A 255 30.16 -7.19 -10.10
CA PRO A 255 30.77 -8.52 -9.99
C PRO A 255 32.07 -8.55 -9.19
N THR A 256 32.63 -7.38 -8.84
CA THR A 256 33.90 -7.22 -8.13
C THR A 256 33.77 -7.09 -6.61
N GLU A 257 32.59 -6.80 -6.05
CA GLU A 257 32.48 -6.40 -4.63
C GLU A 257 31.65 -7.35 -3.76
N ARG A 258 30.58 -7.97 -4.30
CA ARG A 258 29.76 -8.95 -3.56
C ARG A 258 28.84 -9.72 -4.50
N GLN A 259 28.65 -11.02 -4.27
CA GLN A 259 27.57 -11.77 -4.95
C GLN A 259 26.23 -11.40 -4.29
N PRO A 260 25.20 -11.02 -5.08
CA PRO A 260 23.91 -10.64 -4.52
C PRO A 260 23.26 -11.87 -3.88
N THR A 261 22.58 -11.66 -2.76
CA THR A 261 21.82 -12.75 -2.13
C THR A 261 20.61 -13.12 -2.99
N PRO A 262 20.04 -14.32 -2.85
CA PRO A 262 18.81 -14.69 -3.54
C PRO A 262 17.68 -13.70 -3.27
N LEU A 263 17.54 -13.22 -2.02
CA LEU A 263 16.52 -12.24 -1.68
C LEU A 263 16.72 -10.91 -2.41
N GLU A 264 17.96 -10.41 -2.48
CA GLU A 264 18.28 -9.18 -3.22
C GLU A 264 17.99 -9.33 -4.72
N THR A 265 18.32 -10.48 -5.29
CA THR A 265 18.08 -10.79 -6.71
C THR A 265 16.57 -10.85 -7.01
N GLU A 266 15.81 -11.59 -6.22
CA GLU A 266 14.37 -11.74 -6.40
C GLU A 266 13.63 -10.41 -6.12
N HIS A 267 14.04 -9.66 -5.09
CA HIS A 267 13.42 -8.37 -4.80
C HIS A 267 13.65 -7.37 -5.92
N ALA A 268 14.89 -7.26 -6.41
CA ALA A 268 15.21 -6.41 -7.55
C ALA A 268 14.40 -6.82 -8.80
N ALA A 269 14.31 -8.13 -9.08
CA ALA A 269 13.53 -8.66 -10.18
C ALA A 269 12.03 -8.33 -10.05
N LEU A 270 11.46 -8.43 -8.84
CA LEU A 270 10.07 -8.06 -8.57
C LEU A 270 9.82 -6.57 -8.82
N VAL A 271 10.65 -5.69 -8.24
CA VAL A 271 10.50 -4.23 -8.39
C VAL A 271 10.61 -3.82 -9.86
N VAL A 272 11.58 -4.36 -10.60
CA VAL A 272 11.76 -4.10 -12.03
C VAL A 272 10.59 -4.64 -12.85
N GLY A 273 10.12 -5.85 -12.56
CA GLY A 273 8.94 -6.45 -13.20
C GLY A 273 7.69 -5.61 -13.01
N LEU A 274 7.42 -5.16 -11.78
CA LEU A 274 6.30 -4.26 -11.47
C LEU A 274 6.45 -2.91 -12.18
N ALA A 275 7.66 -2.33 -12.23
CA ALA A 275 7.90 -1.06 -12.92
C ALA A 275 7.65 -1.16 -14.43
N HIS A 276 8.00 -2.31 -15.03
CA HIS A 276 7.74 -2.59 -16.45
C HIS A 276 6.24 -2.79 -16.72
N GLN A 277 5.47 -3.36 -15.79
CA GLN A 277 4.02 -3.51 -15.93
C GLN A 277 3.24 -2.25 -15.56
N ALA A 278 3.80 -1.38 -14.71
CA ALA A 278 3.13 -0.20 -14.23
C ALA A 278 2.91 0.83 -15.36
N ARG A 279 1.75 1.49 -15.32
CA ARG A 279 1.46 2.68 -16.12
C ARG A 279 2.26 3.88 -15.62
N MET A 280 2.40 3.98 -14.30
CA MET A 280 3.06 5.09 -13.61
C MET A 280 3.91 4.56 -12.47
N VAL A 281 5.09 5.13 -12.32
CA VAL A 281 5.99 4.87 -11.19
C VAL A 281 6.14 6.16 -10.37
N MET A 282 5.80 6.07 -9.09
CA MET A 282 6.00 7.13 -8.10
C MET A 282 7.13 6.70 -7.17
N GLN A 283 8.21 7.46 -7.13
CA GLN A 283 9.41 7.12 -6.38
C GLN A 283 9.70 8.15 -5.30
N LEU A 284 9.72 7.68 -4.06
CA LEU A 284 10.07 8.48 -2.88
C LEU A 284 11.53 8.24 -2.52
N ARG A 285 12.31 9.32 -2.46
CA ARG A 285 13.72 9.30 -2.07
C ARG A 285 14.00 10.34 -0.99
N GLY A 286 15.06 10.09 -0.22
CA GLY A 286 15.69 11.14 0.58
C GLY A 286 16.34 12.19 -0.33
N LEU A 287 16.79 13.28 0.27
CA LEU A 287 17.57 14.29 -0.45
C LEU A 287 19.03 13.81 -0.57
N ASP A 288 19.60 13.94 -1.77
CA ASP A 288 21.02 13.60 -2.01
C ASP A 288 21.99 14.45 -1.18
N THR A 289 21.54 15.62 -0.74
CA THR A 289 22.31 16.58 0.09
C THR A 289 22.20 16.31 1.60
N GLY A 290 21.41 15.32 2.01
CA GLY A 290 21.17 15.01 3.42
C GLY A 290 19.89 15.65 3.99
N VAL A 291 19.81 15.83 5.30
CA VAL A 291 18.58 16.27 5.98
C VAL A 291 18.37 17.77 5.83
N ALA A 292 17.14 18.19 5.54
CA ALA A 292 16.72 19.59 5.55
C ALA A 292 15.58 19.82 6.55
N ARG A 293 15.53 21.01 7.16
CA ARG A 293 14.49 21.37 8.16
C ARG A 293 13.08 21.41 7.56
N ASP A 294 13.00 21.75 6.29
CA ASP A 294 11.77 22.18 5.61
C ASP A 294 11.39 21.30 4.42
N VAL A 295 12.13 20.22 4.21
CA VAL A 295 11.95 19.26 3.12
C VAL A 295 12.20 17.87 3.69
N SER A 296 11.20 17.00 3.58
CA SER A 296 11.29 15.60 4.04
C SER A 296 11.91 14.70 2.98
N GLY A 297 11.66 14.99 1.70
CA GLY A 297 12.24 14.21 0.60
C GLY A 297 11.78 14.67 -0.77
N VAL A 298 12.06 13.82 -1.76
CA VAL A 298 11.71 14.01 -3.17
C VAL A 298 10.71 12.93 -3.59
N LEU A 299 9.67 13.34 -4.31
CA LEU A 299 8.77 12.47 -5.04
C LEU A 299 9.00 12.68 -6.54
N ARG A 300 9.45 11.63 -7.22
CA ARG A 300 9.57 11.58 -8.69
C ARG A 300 8.41 10.78 -9.24
N ILE A 301 7.74 11.31 -10.25
CA ILE A 301 6.64 10.67 -10.96
C ILE A 301 7.08 10.49 -12.41
N SER A 302 7.05 9.26 -12.90
CA SER A 302 7.44 8.93 -14.27
C SER A 302 6.46 7.96 -14.92
N LYS A 303 6.51 7.88 -16.26
CA LYS A 303 5.85 6.82 -17.01
C LYS A 303 6.50 5.48 -16.65
N GLY A 304 5.69 4.45 -16.44
CA GLY A 304 6.17 3.08 -16.31
C GLY A 304 6.20 2.37 -17.66
N GLY A 305 6.68 1.12 -17.70
CA GLY A 305 6.78 0.36 -18.95
C GLY A 305 5.43 -0.02 -19.57
N GLY A 306 4.37 -0.06 -18.76
CA GLY A 306 2.99 -0.30 -19.17
C GLY A 306 2.25 0.96 -19.62
N TRP A 307 2.94 2.11 -19.73
CA TRP A 307 2.33 3.33 -20.23
C TRP A 307 2.01 3.21 -21.73
N VAL A 308 0.72 3.30 -22.07
CA VAL A 308 0.25 3.41 -23.45
C VAL A 308 -0.24 4.82 -23.70
N ALA A 309 0.37 5.52 -24.65
CA ALA A 309 -0.09 6.84 -25.09
C ALA A 309 -1.47 6.71 -25.74
N ARG A 310 -2.41 7.59 -25.37
CA ARG A 310 -3.74 7.65 -25.99
C ARG A 310 -3.56 8.02 -27.47
N ARG A 311 -3.92 7.11 -28.40
CA ARG A 311 -3.83 7.37 -29.84
C ARG A 311 -4.75 8.54 -30.21
N VAL A 312 -4.22 9.47 -30.99
CA VAL A 312 -4.85 10.73 -31.40
C VAL A 312 -5.87 10.52 -32.54
N GLU A 313 -6.59 9.41 -32.57
CA GLU A 313 -7.56 9.11 -33.65
C GLU A 313 -8.97 9.68 -33.38
N ASP A 314 -9.29 10.08 -32.15
CA ASP A 314 -10.54 10.78 -31.81
C ASP A 314 -10.43 12.30 -31.97
N LYS A 315 -9.97 12.78 -33.13
CA LYS A 315 -9.91 14.23 -33.46
C LYS A 315 -11.25 14.84 -33.90
N ASN A 316 -12.38 14.14 -33.70
CA ASN A 316 -13.70 14.61 -34.15
C ASN A 316 -14.64 15.09 -33.03
N SER A 317 -14.21 15.14 -31.77
CA SER A 317 -14.91 15.86 -30.70
C SER A 317 -14.26 17.22 -30.48
N SER A 318 -14.63 18.19 -31.31
CA SER A 318 -14.36 19.61 -31.07
C SER A 318 -15.20 20.11 -29.88
N SER A 319 -14.71 19.88 -28.67
CA SER A 319 -15.07 20.66 -27.49
C SER A 319 -13.77 21.01 -26.78
N GLY A 320 -13.33 22.26 -26.93
CA GLY A 320 -12.17 22.78 -26.22
C GLY A 320 -12.38 22.64 -24.72
N GLY A 321 -11.48 21.91 -24.07
CA GLY A 321 -11.48 21.70 -22.63
C GLY A 321 -10.30 20.81 -22.26
N ASP A 322 -9.20 21.47 -21.89
CA ASP A 322 -8.03 21.03 -21.13
C ASP A 322 -7.31 19.72 -21.52
N GLY A 323 -5.98 19.82 -21.63
CA GLY A 323 -5.03 18.77 -22.04
C GLY A 323 -4.90 17.60 -21.05
N HIS A 324 -6.00 16.96 -20.70
CA HIS A 324 -6.07 15.85 -19.77
C HIS A 324 -5.84 14.53 -20.54
N GLY A 325 -4.59 14.17 -20.82
CA GLY A 325 -4.32 12.92 -21.55
C GLY A 325 -2.90 12.37 -21.54
N ASP A 326 -1.88 13.19 -21.38
CA ASP A 326 -0.50 12.70 -21.26
C ASP A 326 -0.05 12.76 -19.80
N LEU A 327 0.45 11.64 -19.27
CA LEU A 327 1.05 11.62 -17.93
C LEU A 327 2.33 12.44 -17.98
N GLU A 328 2.32 13.64 -17.41
CA GLU A 328 3.53 14.44 -17.33
C GLU A 328 4.47 13.88 -16.28
N GLU A 329 5.73 13.67 -16.65
CA GLU A 329 6.75 13.30 -15.68
C GLU A 329 7.12 14.52 -14.84
N ARG A 330 7.21 14.36 -13.53
CA ARG A 330 7.46 15.46 -12.60
C ARG A 330 8.37 15.03 -11.47
N GLU A 331 9.07 16.00 -10.93
CA GLU A 331 9.85 15.82 -9.72
C GLU A 331 9.53 16.96 -8.76
N VAL A 332 9.07 16.58 -7.57
CA VAL A 332 8.56 17.51 -6.56
C VAL A 332 9.22 17.24 -5.23
N LEU A 333 9.35 18.29 -4.43
CA LEU A 333 9.77 18.19 -3.05
C LEU A 333 8.52 18.06 -2.18
N TYR A 334 8.62 17.30 -1.11
CA TYR A 334 7.54 17.21 -0.12
C TYR A 334 8.06 17.44 1.29
N PHE A 335 7.18 17.94 2.14
CA PHE A 335 7.42 18.17 3.56
C PHE A 335 6.24 17.68 4.38
N ILE A 336 6.53 16.75 5.30
CA ILE A 336 5.56 16.21 6.26
C ILE A 336 5.71 16.99 7.56
N GLN A 337 4.65 17.66 7.98
CA GLN A 337 4.59 18.42 9.22
C GLN A 337 4.31 17.49 10.42
N ALA A 338 4.59 17.99 11.62
CA ALA A 338 4.41 17.23 12.86
C ALA A 338 2.94 16.83 13.11
N ASP A 339 1.98 17.60 12.57
CA ASP A 339 0.55 17.30 12.62
C ASP A 339 0.13 16.21 11.61
N GLY A 340 1.00 15.86 10.66
CA GLY A 340 0.74 14.92 9.57
C GLY A 340 0.33 15.60 8.25
N ALA A 341 0.24 16.93 8.22
CA ALA A 341 -0.05 17.65 6.99
C ALA A 341 1.13 17.57 6.02
N VAL A 342 0.83 17.41 4.72
CA VAL A 342 1.86 17.28 3.68
C VAL A 342 1.78 18.47 2.74
N ARG A 343 2.91 19.14 2.52
CA ARG A 343 3.11 20.16 1.50
C ARG A 343 3.96 19.60 0.38
N VAL A 344 3.60 19.94 -0.86
CA VAL A 344 4.31 19.49 -2.06
C VAL A 344 4.54 20.70 -2.97
N PHE A 345 5.75 20.83 -3.51
CA PHE A 345 6.19 22.02 -4.26
C PHE A 345 7.18 21.62 -5.37
N GLY A 346 7.19 22.37 -6.47
CA GLY A 346 8.12 22.15 -7.57
C GLY A 346 9.56 22.49 -7.19
N ARG A 347 10.56 21.84 -7.82
CA ARG A 347 11.96 22.24 -7.66
C ARG A 347 12.16 23.63 -8.26
N GLY A 348 12.48 24.61 -7.42
CA GLY A 348 12.74 26.01 -7.84
C GLY A 348 11.64 27.01 -7.52
N GLU A 349 10.48 26.56 -7.04
CA GLU A 349 9.47 27.45 -6.46
C GLU A 349 9.89 27.78 -5.02
N MET A 350 10.40 29.00 -4.79
CA MET A 350 10.64 29.49 -3.42
C MET A 350 9.31 29.67 -2.68
N ARG A 351 9.35 29.37 -1.38
CA ARG A 351 8.23 29.50 -0.44
C ARG A 351 7.61 30.89 -0.37
#